data_AF-A0A2I0XJJ7-F1
#
_entry.id   AF-A0A2I0XJJ7-F1
#
_cell.length_a   1.000
_cell.length_b   1.000
_cell.length_c   1.000
_cell.angle_alpha   90.00
_cell.angle_beta   90.00
_cell.angle_gamma   90.00
#
_symmetry.space_group_name_H-M   'P 1'
#
loop_
_entity.id
_entity.type
_entity.pdbx_description
1 polymer ?
#
loop_
_entity_poly.entity_id
_entity_poly.type
_entity_poly.pdbx_seq_one_letter_code
_entity_poly.pdbx_strand_id
1 'polypeptide(L)'
;MLDTSRSYFPVRDLKRLIGAMAANKMNVFHWHITDAQSFPIELPSEPELAEKGAYGPEMRYSVEDVRDLVEFALDHGVRIVPEIDSPGHAGSWAGAHPDIVTCANMFWLPDGPDNWSTRLASEPGTGQLNPLHPKTYRVLRHIFSDLASLFPDPFIHAGADEIAPSCWSTDPTIRSYLAAGKTLSSLLSTFINSSHPLITSLNRTAIYWEDVLLNAEVNVPGSLLPPSTTILQTWNNGPNNTKLIVSAGYRSIVSSSDFYYLDCGHGDFPGNDSSGGVSWCGPFKTWQMIYDYDILEGIEEEEEARLVLGGEVALWTEQADGEVLDGRVWPRAAAMAEALWSGNRDETGRKRHAEATDRLNGWRERMVWRGIKAEPIQPLWCRKNPGMCNLVK
;
A
#
# COMPACT_ATOMS: atom_id res chain seq x y z
N MET A 1 0.86 -0.80 5.88
CA MET A 1 1.21 -1.62 4.71
C MET A 1 2.70 -1.94 4.68
N LEU A 2 3.06 -3.19 4.36
CA LEU A 2 4.40 -3.57 3.90
C LEU A 2 4.28 -4.20 2.52
N ASP A 3 5.07 -3.68 1.58
CA ASP A 3 5.27 -4.29 0.26
C ASP A 3 6.33 -5.38 0.36
N THR A 4 6.02 -6.55 -0.18
CA THR A 4 6.95 -7.69 -0.23
C THR A 4 7.20 -8.19 -1.65
N SER A 5 6.79 -7.41 -2.63
CA SER A 5 6.94 -7.72 -4.04
C SER A 5 8.17 -7.05 -4.63
N ARG A 6 8.38 -5.74 -4.39
CA ARG A 6 9.59 -5.04 -4.88
C ARG A 6 10.86 -5.59 -4.24
N SER A 7 10.77 -6.03 -3.00
CA SER A 7 11.80 -6.76 -2.28
C SER A 7 11.19 -7.87 -1.43
N TYR A 8 11.86 -9.01 -1.36
CA TYR A 8 11.40 -10.14 -0.53
C TYR A 8 11.76 -9.97 0.95
N PHE A 9 10.85 -10.38 1.84
CA PHE A 9 11.05 -10.37 3.29
C PHE A 9 10.83 -11.77 3.87
N PRO A 10 11.85 -12.41 4.46
CA PRO A 10 11.66 -13.69 5.14
C PRO A 10 10.55 -13.64 6.21
N VAL A 11 9.82 -14.74 6.39
CA VAL A 11 8.70 -14.84 7.37
C VAL A 11 9.09 -14.38 8.78
N ARG A 12 10.35 -14.61 9.20
CA ARG A 12 10.87 -14.13 10.50
C ARG A 12 10.81 -12.60 10.64
N ASP A 13 11.01 -11.87 9.55
CA ASP A 13 11.00 -10.41 9.53
C ASP A 13 9.57 -9.89 9.57
N LEU A 14 8.63 -10.57 8.90
CA LEU A 14 7.19 -10.31 8.98
C LEU A 14 6.66 -10.54 10.41
N LYS A 15 7.03 -11.66 11.05
CA LYS A 15 6.69 -11.93 12.45
C LYS A 15 7.28 -10.89 13.41
N ARG A 16 8.54 -10.48 13.19
CA ARG A 16 9.16 -9.41 13.98
C ARG A 16 8.41 -8.09 13.84
N LEU A 17 8.00 -7.71 12.62
CA LEU A 17 7.18 -6.53 12.37
C LEU A 17 5.84 -6.62 13.11
N ILE A 18 5.11 -7.73 12.98
CA ILE A 18 3.82 -7.94 13.65
C ILE A 18 3.95 -7.87 15.19
N GLY A 19 5.00 -8.49 15.75
CA GLY A 19 5.27 -8.39 17.19
C GLY A 19 5.51 -6.95 17.65
N ALA A 20 6.21 -6.14 16.84
CA ALA A 20 6.41 -4.72 17.11
C ALA A 20 5.11 -3.90 16.94
N MET A 21 4.27 -4.22 15.96
CA MET A 21 2.95 -3.62 15.77
C MET A 21 2.07 -3.84 17.00
N ALA A 22 2.00 -5.08 17.49
CA ALA A 22 1.24 -5.42 18.69
C ALA A 22 1.75 -4.69 19.94
N ALA A 23 3.07 -4.53 20.10
CA ALA A 23 3.65 -3.73 21.18
C ALA A 23 3.20 -2.25 21.13
N ASN A 24 2.87 -1.75 19.94
CA ASN A 24 2.39 -0.40 19.68
C ASN A 24 0.85 -0.30 19.60
N LYS A 25 0.12 -1.41 19.81
CA LYS A 25 -1.35 -1.51 19.65
C LYS A 25 -1.86 -1.21 18.23
N MET A 26 -1.01 -1.38 17.23
CA MET A 26 -1.44 -1.43 15.83
C MET A 26 -2.10 -2.79 15.59
N ASN A 27 -3.22 -2.81 14.86
CA ASN A 27 -4.08 -3.99 14.76
C ASN A 27 -4.33 -4.48 13.32
N VAL A 28 -3.74 -3.84 12.30
CA VAL A 28 -3.86 -4.23 10.90
C VAL A 28 -2.47 -4.25 10.26
N PHE A 29 -2.08 -5.44 9.79
CA PHE A 29 -0.98 -5.65 8.87
C PHE A 29 -1.56 -5.79 7.46
N HIS A 30 -1.64 -4.66 6.76
CA HIS A 30 -1.87 -4.67 5.32
C HIS A 30 -0.62 -5.22 4.63
N TRP A 31 -0.76 -6.36 3.97
CA TRP A 31 0.32 -7.04 3.28
C TRP A 31 0.14 -6.83 1.77
N HIS A 32 1.00 -5.99 1.20
CA HIS A 32 1.11 -5.81 -0.25
C HIS A 32 2.01 -6.91 -0.81
N ILE A 33 1.37 -7.98 -1.27
CA ILE A 33 2.07 -9.27 -1.50
C ILE A 33 2.69 -9.32 -2.89
N THR A 34 2.00 -8.78 -3.90
CA THR A 34 2.35 -8.92 -5.32
C THR A 34 2.35 -7.57 -6.01
N ASP A 35 3.27 -7.39 -6.95
CA ASP A 35 3.40 -6.21 -7.82
C ASP A 35 4.01 -6.67 -9.16
N ALA A 36 4.34 -5.74 -10.04
CA ALA A 36 4.93 -6.06 -11.32
C ALA A 36 6.33 -6.68 -11.22
N GLN A 37 7.08 -6.42 -10.15
CA GLN A 37 8.44 -6.94 -9.99
C GLN A 37 8.46 -8.38 -9.47
N SER A 38 7.52 -8.80 -8.61
CA SER A 38 7.40 -10.21 -8.23
C SER A 38 6.01 -10.68 -7.79
N PHE A 39 5.82 -12.00 -7.84
CA PHE A 39 4.65 -12.70 -7.30
C PHE A 39 5.16 -13.78 -6.32
N PRO A 40 5.34 -13.47 -5.02
CA PRO A 40 6.01 -14.38 -4.09
C PRO A 40 5.07 -15.35 -3.37
N ILE A 41 3.74 -15.14 -3.34
CA ILE A 41 2.82 -16.01 -2.60
C ILE A 41 2.38 -17.23 -3.40
N GLU A 42 2.48 -18.41 -2.79
CA GLU A 42 1.99 -19.65 -3.39
C GLU A 42 0.47 -19.77 -3.24
N LEU A 43 -0.22 -19.86 -4.36
CA LEU A 43 -1.67 -20.05 -4.43
C LEU A 43 -1.96 -21.43 -5.05
N PRO A 44 -2.58 -22.37 -4.32
CA PRO A 44 -2.80 -23.74 -4.79
C PRO A 44 -3.52 -23.85 -6.13
N SER A 45 -4.43 -22.92 -6.43
CA SER A 45 -5.22 -22.91 -7.67
C SER A 45 -4.45 -22.31 -8.85
N GLU A 46 -3.38 -21.55 -8.60
CA GLU A 46 -2.52 -20.89 -9.60
C GLU A 46 -1.02 -20.98 -9.22
N PRO A 47 -0.45 -22.18 -9.03
CA PRO A 47 0.90 -22.34 -8.47
C PRO A 47 2.00 -21.78 -9.37
N GLU A 48 1.76 -21.72 -10.68
CA GLU A 48 2.72 -21.19 -11.65
C GLU A 48 3.00 -19.69 -11.45
N LEU A 49 2.08 -18.93 -10.83
CA LEU A 49 2.28 -17.50 -10.55
C LEU A 49 3.50 -17.30 -9.64
N ALA A 50 3.58 -18.04 -8.53
CA ALA A 50 4.76 -18.00 -7.66
C ALA A 50 5.97 -18.69 -8.29
N GLU A 51 5.74 -19.79 -9.03
CA GLU A 51 6.83 -20.54 -9.66
C GLU A 51 7.66 -19.66 -10.60
N LYS A 52 6.98 -18.80 -11.37
CA LYS A 52 7.57 -18.00 -12.43
C LYS A 52 7.67 -16.51 -12.12
N GLY A 53 6.91 -16.02 -11.14
CA GLY A 53 6.86 -14.61 -10.76
C GLY A 53 7.70 -14.24 -9.55
N ALA A 54 8.10 -15.19 -8.69
CA ALA A 54 8.98 -14.88 -7.56
C ALA A 54 10.44 -14.66 -7.99
N TYR A 55 11.22 -13.94 -7.19
CA TYR A 55 12.67 -13.75 -7.43
C TYR A 55 13.49 -15.04 -7.38
N GLY A 56 12.96 -16.08 -6.74
CA GLY A 56 13.59 -17.39 -6.67
C GLY A 56 12.77 -18.35 -5.78
N PRO A 57 13.11 -19.65 -5.78
CA PRO A 57 12.38 -20.66 -5.01
C PRO A 57 12.41 -20.41 -3.49
N GLU A 58 13.49 -19.83 -2.97
CA GLU A 58 13.64 -19.51 -1.54
C GLU A 58 13.01 -18.15 -1.15
N MET A 59 12.47 -17.43 -2.13
CA MET A 59 11.83 -16.12 -1.96
C MET A 59 10.33 -16.22 -2.25
N ARG A 60 9.72 -17.29 -1.72
CA ARG A 60 8.29 -17.57 -1.83
C ARG A 60 7.68 -17.73 -0.45
N TYR A 61 6.43 -17.32 -0.32
CA TYR A 61 5.60 -17.61 0.85
C TYR A 61 4.76 -18.84 0.55
N SER A 62 5.13 -19.97 1.15
CA SER A 62 4.34 -21.20 1.04
C SER A 62 2.98 -21.05 1.74
N VAL A 63 2.06 -21.97 1.44
CA VAL A 63 0.76 -22.03 2.14
C VAL A 63 0.95 -22.19 3.66
N GLU A 64 1.96 -22.97 4.06
CA GLU A 64 2.31 -23.17 5.47
C GLU A 64 2.87 -21.89 6.11
N ASP A 65 3.72 -21.15 5.40
CA ASP A 65 4.23 -19.85 5.87
C ASP A 65 3.10 -18.86 6.11
N VAL A 66 2.15 -18.77 5.18
CA VAL A 66 0.99 -17.87 5.30
C VAL A 66 0.12 -18.27 6.49
N ARG A 67 -0.17 -19.58 6.68
CA ARG A 67 -0.94 -20.07 7.82
C ARG A 67 -0.25 -19.75 9.16
N ASP A 68 1.04 -20.02 9.24
CA ASP A 68 1.86 -19.74 10.43
C ASP A 68 1.93 -18.24 10.74
N LEU A 69 2.01 -17.38 9.71
CA LEU A 69 1.99 -15.93 9.89
C LEU A 69 0.62 -15.41 10.34
N VAL A 70 -0.47 -15.93 9.77
CA VAL A 70 -1.85 -15.58 10.15
C VAL A 70 -2.14 -15.97 11.59
N GLU A 71 -1.75 -17.19 12.01
CA GLU A 71 -1.89 -17.65 13.40
C GLU A 71 -1.08 -16.77 14.35
N PHE A 72 0.19 -16.48 14.00
CA PHE A 72 1.03 -15.60 14.79
C PHE A 72 0.43 -14.19 14.93
N ALA A 73 -0.13 -13.62 13.87
CA ALA A 73 -0.77 -12.32 13.91
C ALA A 73 -2.01 -12.31 14.80
N LEU A 74 -2.84 -13.36 14.71
CA LEU A 74 -4.02 -13.54 15.54
C LEU A 74 -3.66 -13.58 17.05
N ASP A 75 -2.63 -14.34 17.42
CA ASP A 75 -2.12 -14.42 18.80
C ASP A 75 -1.63 -13.06 19.35
N HIS A 76 -1.30 -12.14 18.45
CA HIS A 76 -0.84 -10.79 18.76
C HIS A 76 -1.94 -9.72 18.60
N GLY A 77 -3.18 -10.12 18.30
CA GLY A 77 -4.29 -9.19 18.07
C GLY A 77 -4.11 -8.33 16.82
N VAL A 78 -3.35 -8.80 15.85
CA VAL A 78 -3.10 -8.14 14.56
C VAL A 78 -3.83 -8.91 13.47
N ARG A 79 -4.63 -8.19 12.69
CA ARG A 79 -5.32 -8.70 11.50
C ARG A 79 -4.38 -8.63 10.31
N ILE A 80 -4.40 -9.62 9.42
CA ILE A 80 -3.69 -9.54 8.14
C ILE A 80 -4.71 -9.28 7.04
N VAL A 81 -4.54 -8.17 6.32
CA VAL A 81 -5.34 -7.82 5.14
C VAL A 81 -4.47 -8.04 3.92
N PRO A 82 -4.73 -9.08 3.10
CA PRO A 82 -3.92 -9.34 1.91
C PRO A 82 -4.29 -8.37 0.78
N GLU A 83 -3.28 -7.92 0.06
CA GLU A 83 -3.44 -7.21 -1.20
C GLU A 83 -2.86 -8.01 -2.36
N ILE A 84 -3.68 -8.14 -3.41
CA ILE A 84 -3.26 -8.48 -4.76
C ILE A 84 -3.69 -7.32 -5.64
N ASP A 85 -2.74 -6.42 -5.92
CA ASP A 85 -3.03 -5.26 -6.75
C ASP A 85 -3.29 -5.67 -8.20
N SER A 86 -4.40 -5.16 -8.74
CA SER A 86 -4.83 -5.37 -10.11
C SER A 86 -5.88 -4.32 -10.52
N PRO A 87 -5.96 -3.92 -11.80
CA PRO A 87 -5.22 -4.44 -12.96
C PRO A 87 -3.87 -3.78 -13.20
N GLY A 88 -3.50 -2.77 -12.41
CA GLY A 88 -2.15 -2.21 -12.32
C GLY A 88 -1.12 -3.25 -11.87
N HIS A 89 0.15 -2.87 -11.81
CA HIS A 89 1.17 -3.59 -11.04
C HIS A 89 1.21 -5.12 -11.26
N ALA A 90 1.07 -5.58 -12.51
CA ALA A 90 0.86 -7.00 -12.83
C ALA A 90 1.94 -7.61 -13.76
N GLY A 91 3.09 -6.95 -13.93
CA GLY A 91 4.20 -7.44 -14.76
C GLY A 91 4.65 -8.87 -14.45
N SER A 92 4.78 -9.23 -13.17
CA SER A 92 5.24 -10.55 -12.72
C SER A 92 4.31 -11.70 -13.12
N TRP A 93 3.03 -11.40 -13.37
CA TRP A 93 2.02 -12.37 -13.76
C TRP A 93 2.29 -12.92 -15.16
N ALA A 94 3.01 -12.16 -16.01
CA ALA A 94 3.32 -12.54 -17.38
C ALA A 94 4.21 -13.79 -17.46
N GLY A 95 4.91 -14.16 -16.37
CA GLY A 95 5.65 -15.42 -16.31
C GLY A 95 4.74 -16.64 -16.46
N ALA A 96 3.59 -16.64 -15.79
CA ALA A 96 2.60 -17.72 -15.84
C ALA A 96 1.51 -17.51 -16.90
N HIS A 97 1.03 -16.27 -17.04
CA HIS A 97 -0.09 -15.91 -17.90
C HIS A 97 0.27 -14.75 -18.84
N PRO A 98 1.20 -14.94 -19.79
CA PRO A 98 1.61 -13.86 -20.71
C PRO A 98 0.48 -13.37 -21.61
N ASP A 99 -0.57 -14.17 -21.81
CA ASP A 99 -1.73 -13.85 -22.64
C ASP A 99 -2.72 -12.87 -22.00
N ILE A 100 -2.62 -12.62 -20.69
CA ILE A 100 -3.50 -11.69 -19.97
C ILE A 100 -2.80 -10.41 -19.52
N VAL A 101 -1.50 -10.25 -19.75
CA VAL A 101 -0.74 -9.08 -19.33
C VAL A 101 -0.31 -8.26 -20.54
N THR A 102 -0.71 -7.00 -20.57
CA THR A 102 -0.29 -6.03 -21.59
C THR A 102 1.01 -5.36 -21.17
N CYS A 103 1.80 -4.89 -22.15
CA CYS A 103 3.07 -4.19 -21.97
C CYS A 103 4.15 -4.87 -21.10
N ALA A 104 3.97 -6.12 -20.68
CA ALA A 104 4.93 -6.82 -19.85
C ALA A 104 6.33 -6.87 -20.50
N ASN A 105 7.37 -6.70 -19.68
CA ASN A 105 8.78 -6.71 -20.10
C ASN A 105 9.15 -5.62 -21.13
N MET A 106 8.33 -4.59 -21.29
CA MET A 106 8.66 -3.42 -22.11
C MET A 106 9.45 -2.40 -21.28
N PHE A 107 10.28 -1.60 -21.94
CA PHE A 107 10.94 -0.48 -21.28
C PHE A 107 9.91 0.60 -20.90
N TRP A 108 9.88 0.98 -19.62
CA TRP A 108 8.83 1.80 -19.03
C TRP A 108 8.79 3.26 -19.51
N LEU A 109 9.94 3.82 -19.93
CA LEU A 109 10.07 5.16 -20.51
C LEU A 109 10.39 5.07 -22.01
N PRO A 110 9.41 4.99 -22.91
CA PRO A 110 9.70 4.98 -24.34
C PRO A 110 10.39 6.28 -24.81
N ASP A 111 11.13 6.20 -25.91
CA ASP A 111 11.87 7.34 -26.48
C ASP A 111 10.94 8.55 -26.73
N GLY A 112 11.27 9.71 -26.16
CA GLY A 112 10.48 10.93 -26.32
C GLY A 112 10.54 11.85 -25.10
N PRO A 113 9.78 12.96 -25.11
CA PRO A 113 9.61 13.78 -23.93
C PRO A 113 8.95 12.97 -22.82
N ASP A 114 9.57 12.96 -21.64
CA ASP A 114 9.06 12.29 -20.46
C ASP A 114 7.74 12.93 -20.01
N ASN A 115 6.62 12.28 -20.34
CA ASN A 115 5.29 12.71 -19.97
C ASN A 115 4.46 11.49 -19.56
N TRP A 116 3.57 11.67 -18.58
CA TRP A 116 2.73 10.58 -18.06
C TRP A 116 1.98 9.84 -19.18
N SER A 117 1.48 10.56 -20.18
CA SER A 117 0.70 9.95 -21.26
C SER A 117 1.52 9.04 -22.18
N THR A 118 2.86 9.11 -22.19
CA THR A 118 3.73 8.20 -22.96
C THR A 118 4.34 7.10 -22.10
N ARG A 119 4.44 7.25 -20.78
CA ARG A 119 4.98 6.22 -19.89
C ARG A 119 4.14 4.94 -19.94
N LEU A 120 4.80 3.79 -19.92
CA LEU A 120 4.13 2.49 -19.82
C LEU A 120 3.88 2.05 -18.37
N ALA A 121 4.50 2.72 -17.40
CA ALA A 121 4.29 2.52 -15.97
C ALA A 121 4.87 3.73 -15.21
N SER A 122 4.48 3.93 -13.95
CA SER A 122 5.09 4.91 -13.04
C SER A 122 6.55 4.61 -12.75
N GLU A 123 6.92 3.33 -12.81
CA GLU A 123 8.23 2.79 -12.43
C GLU A 123 8.66 1.59 -13.30
N PRO A 124 9.95 1.17 -13.25
CA PRO A 124 10.41 -0.03 -13.94
C PRO A 124 9.71 -1.31 -13.47
N GLY A 125 9.31 -2.15 -14.43
CA GLY A 125 8.47 -3.32 -14.19
C GLY A 125 7.11 -3.12 -14.84
N THR A 126 7.08 -3.00 -16.16
CA THR A 126 5.82 -2.76 -16.89
C THR A 126 4.92 -3.99 -16.84
N GLY A 127 3.61 -3.76 -16.75
CA GLY A 127 2.61 -4.81 -16.93
C GLY A 127 1.27 -4.47 -16.30
N GLN A 128 0.20 -4.59 -17.08
CA GLN A 128 -1.18 -4.44 -16.61
C GLN A 128 -2.05 -5.56 -17.14
N LEU A 129 -2.99 -6.05 -16.34
CA LEU A 129 -3.94 -7.05 -16.79
C LEU A 129 -4.82 -6.50 -17.92
N ASN A 130 -5.12 -7.33 -18.92
CA ASN A 130 -6.03 -7.02 -20.03
C ASN A 130 -7.48 -7.31 -19.58
N PRO A 131 -8.34 -6.28 -19.39
CA PRO A 131 -9.72 -6.49 -18.96
C PRO A 131 -10.62 -7.08 -20.05
N LEU A 132 -10.22 -7.06 -21.32
CA LEU A 132 -11.00 -7.66 -22.41
C LEU A 132 -10.75 -9.17 -22.55
N HIS A 133 -9.74 -9.71 -21.87
CA HIS A 133 -9.39 -11.12 -21.98
C HIS A 133 -10.13 -11.97 -20.91
N PRO A 134 -11.00 -12.93 -21.29
CA PRO A 134 -11.81 -13.68 -20.31
C PRO A 134 -11.00 -14.49 -19.29
N LYS A 135 -9.79 -14.93 -19.65
CA LYS A 135 -8.90 -15.67 -18.74
C LYS A 135 -8.48 -14.82 -17.53
N THR A 136 -8.41 -13.48 -17.67
CA THR A 136 -8.11 -12.56 -16.57
C THR A 136 -9.01 -12.83 -15.37
N TYR A 137 -10.32 -12.93 -15.60
CA TYR A 137 -11.31 -13.16 -14.55
C TYR A 137 -11.37 -14.60 -14.05
N ARG A 138 -10.87 -15.56 -14.84
CA ARG A 138 -10.72 -16.95 -14.38
C ARG A 138 -9.59 -17.03 -13.35
N VAL A 139 -8.44 -16.44 -13.66
CA VAL A 139 -7.28 -16.39 -12.76
C VAL A 139 -7.63 -15.60 -11.49
N LEU A 140 -8.24 -14.41 -11.62
CA LEU A 140 -8.67 -13.64 -10.44
C LEU A 140 -9.66 -14.39 -9.54
N ARG A 141 -10.58 -15.17 -10.11
CA ARG A 141 -11.49 -16.00 -9.31
C ARG A 141 -10.73 -17.03 -8.48
N HIS A 142 -9.73 -17.69 -9.06
CA HIS A 142 -8.89 -18.64 -8.34
C HIS A 142 -8.09 -17.95 -7.23
N ILE A 143 -7.44 -16.82 -7.55
CA ILE A 143 -6.68 -16.03 -6.59
C ILE A 143 -7.55 -15.60 -5.41
N PHE A 144 -8.69 -14.93 -5.64
CA PHE A 144 -9.54 -14.46 -4.55
C PHE A 144 -10.13 -15.60 -3.71
N SER A 145 -10.41 -16.76 -4.33
CA SER A 145 -10.85 -17.95 -3.61
C SER A 145 -9.75 -18.48 -2.68
N ASP A 146 -8.50 -18.56 -3.15
CA ASP A 146 -7.37 -18.99 -2.35
C ASP A 146 -7.08 -17.99 -1.22
N LEU A 147 -7.09 -16.68 -1.51
CA LEU A 147 -6.94 -15.63 -0.48
C LEU A 147 -8.02 -15.74 0.60
N ALA A 148 -9.30 -15.89 0.22
CA ALA A 148 -10.38 -16.01 1.19
C ALA A 148 -10.27 -17.28 2.06
N SER A 149 -9.59 -18.32 1.57
CA SER A 149 -9.30 -19.53 2.33
C SER A 149 -8.09 -19.39 3.25
N LEU A 150 -7.07 -18.61 2.86
CA LEU A 150 -5.83 -18.43 3.62
C LEU A 150 -5.94 -17.32 4.67
N PHE A 151 -6.71 -16.28 4.37
CA PHE A 151 -6.86 -15.09 5.21
C PHE A 151 -8.28 -15.01 5.78
N PRO A 152 -8.45 -15.14 7.11
CA PRO A 152 -9.77 -15.12 7.74
C PRO A 152 -10.39 -13.72 7.84
N ASP A 153 -9.61 -12.67 7.58
CA ASP A 153 -10.06 -11.28 7.68
C ASP A 153 -11.18 -10.98 6.66
N PRO A 154 -12.19 -10.16 7.00
CA PRO A 154 -13.32 -9.90 6.11
C PRO A 154 -13.00 -8.95 4.95
N PHE A 155 -11.75 -8.46 4.84
CA PHE A 155 -11.33 -7.56 3.78
C PHE A 155 -10.30 -8.20 2.86
N ILE A 156 -10.36 -7.84 1.58
CA ILE A 156 -9.32 -8.09 0.59
C ILE A 156 -9.02 -6.75 -0.08
N HIS A 157 -7.76 -6.34 -0.09
CA HIS A 157 -7.33 -5.20 -0.88
C HIS A 157 -7.07 -5.67 -2.31
N ALA A 158 -7.69 -5.00 -3.27
CA ALA A 158 -7.62 -5.35 -4.69
C ALA A 158 -6.88 -4.29 -5.52
N GLY A 159 -6.28 -3.30 -4.84
CA GLY A 159 -5.40 -2.29 -5.40
C GLY A 159 -6.13 -1.32 -6.34
N ALA A 160 -5.82 -1.39 -7.63
CA ALA A 160 -6.35 -0.58 -8.72
C ALA A 160 -5.84 0.88 -8.76
N ASP A 161 -4.61 1.10 -8.32
CA ASP A 161 -3.86 2.33 -8.50
C ASP A 161 -3.12 2.40 -9.85
N GLU A 162 -2.74 3.63 -10.20
CA GLU A 162 -1.76 3.96 -11.24
C GLU A 162 -1.95 3.28 -12.61
N ILE A 163 -3.20 3.18 -13.08
CA ILE A 163 -3.48 2.64 -14.40
C ILE A 163 -2.85 3.51 -15.49
N ALA A 164 -1.81 2.98 -16.15
CA ALA A 164 -1.12 3.64 -17.25
C ALA A 164 -1.87 3.44 -18.59
N PRO A 165 -2.40 4.51 -19.21
CA PRO A 165 -3.08 4.47 -20.51
C PRO A 165 -2.24 3.84 -21.62
N SER A 166 -0.95 4.15 -21.63
CA SER A 166 -0.05 3.74 -22.71
C SER A 166 0.33 2.28 -22.64
N CYS A 167 0.35 1.66 -21.45
CA CYS A 167 0.51 0.21 -21.30
C CYS A 167 -0.60 -0.55 -22.04
N TRP A 168 -1.86 -0.22 -21.75
CA TRP A 168 -3.01 -0.84 -22.42
C TRP A 168 -3.05 -0.55 -23.92
N SER A 169 -2.57 0.62 -24.34
CA SER A 169 -2.50 0.99 -25.76
C SER A 169 -1.50 0.17 -26.57
N THR A 170 -0.64 -0.63 -25.92
CA THR A 170 0.24 -1.60 -26.62
C THR A 170 -0.54 -2.81 -27.16
N ASP A 171 -1.67 -3.17 -26.52
CA ASP A 171 -2.44 -4.36 -26.86
C ASP A 171 -3.35 -4.11 -28.09
N PRO A 172 -3.33 -4.98 -29.12
CA PRO A 172 -4.14 -4.79 -30.32
C PRO A 172 -5.65 -4.86 -30.04
N THR A 173 -6.10 -5.70 -29.12
CA THR A 173 -7.52 -5.83 -28.76
C THR A 173 -8.04 -4.59 -28.07
N ILE A 174 -7.24 -4.01 -27.16
CA ILE A 174 -7.59 -2.77 -26.48
C ILE A 174 -7.55 -1.59 -27.45
N ARG A 175 -6.56 -1.51 -28.37
CA ARG A 175 -6.56 -0.50 -29.43
C ARG A 175 -7.82 -0.55 -30.29
N SER A 176 -8.27 -1.76 -30.68
CA SER A 176 -9.54 -1.90 -31.42
C SER A 176 -10.75 -1.47 -30.59
N TYR A 177 -10.76 -1.77 -29.28
CA TYR A 177 -11.81 -1.33 -28.36
C TYR A 177 -11.89 0.20 -28.28
N LEU A 178 -10.76 0.89 -28.14
CA LEU A 178 -10.68 2.35 -28.11
C LEU A 178 -11.06 2.96 -29.47
N ALA A 179 -10.60 2.38 -30.58
CA ALA A 179 -10.95 2.82 -31.94
C ALA A 179 -12.45 2.72 -32.24
N ALA A 180 -13.18 1.84 -31.54
CA ALA A 180 -14.63 1.72 -31.60
C ALA A 180 -15.38 2.80 -30.77
N GLY A 181 -14.67 3.81 -30.26
CA GLY A 181 -15.24 4.93 -29.50
C GLY A 181 -15.45 4.65 -28.01
N LYS A 182 -14.82 3.59 -27.47
CA LYS A 182 -14.82 3.30 -26.04
C LYS A 182 -13.66 4.02 -25.35
N THR A 183 -13.75 4.18 -24.03
CA THR A 183 -12.76 4.93 -23.23
C THR A 183 -11.98 4.00 -22.29
N LEU A 184 -10.83 4.47 -21.80
CA LEU A 184 -10.06 3.76 -20.77
C LEU A 184 -10.85 3.61 -19.47
N SER A 185 -11.61 4.62 -19.06
CA SER A 185 -12.53 4.54 -17.92
C SER A 185 -13.56 3.43 -18.10
N SER A 186 -14.09 3.23 -19.31
CA SER A 186 -15.01 2.12 -19.60
C SER A 186 -14.33 0.75 -19.55
N LEU A 187 -13.03 0.71 -19.87
CA LEU A 187 -12.21 -0.50 -19.79
C LEU A 187 -11.93 -0.88 -18.32
N LEU A 188 -11.52 0.08 -17.49
CA LEU A 188 -11.37 -0.12 -16.04
C LEU A 188 -12.72 -0.47 -15.39
N SER A 189 -13.81 0.17 -15.82
CA SER A 189 -15.17 -0.18 -15.37
C SER A 189 -15.52 -1.63 -15.70
N THR A 190 -15.10 -2.14 -16.86
CA THR A 190 -15.28 -3.56 -17.24
C THR A 190 -14.50 -4.49 -16.32
N PHE A 191 -13.27 -4.10 -15.95
CA PHE A 191 -12.47 -4.80 -14.96
C PHE A 191 -13.18 -4.88 -13.61
N ILE A 192 -13.49 -3.72 -13.00
CA ILE A 192 -14.09 -3.63 -11.66
C ILE A 192 -15.46 -4.32 -11.60
N ASN A 193 -16.33 -4.11 -12.60
CA ASN A 193 -17.64 -4.75 -12.64
C ASN A 193 -17.56 -6.29 -12.73
N SER A 194 -16.41 -6.83 -13.15
CA SER A 194 -16.19 -8.27 -13.25
C SER A 194 -15.40 -8.85 -12.07
N SER A 195 -14.47 -8.07 -11.48
CA SER A 195 -13.63 -8.52 -10.36
C SER A 195 -14.28 -8.29 -8.99
N HIS A 196 -14.99 -7.18 -8.78
CA HIS A 196 -15.65 -6.86 -7.51
C HIS A 196 -16.66 -7.94 -7.05
N PRO A 197 -17.53 -8.50 -7.94
CA PRO A 197 -18.40 -9.61 -7.58
C PRO A 197 -17.67 -10.88 -7.12
N LEU A 198 -16.44 -11.11 -7.60
CA LEU A 198 -15.64 -12.27 -7.20
C LEU A 198 -15.23 -12.16 -5.72
N ILE A 199 -14.94 -10.96 -5.24
CA ILE A 199 -14.61 -10.70 -3.84
C ILE A 199 -15.87 -10.75 -2.97
N THR A 200 -16.93 -10.04 -3.37
CA THR A 200 -18.14 -9.93 -2.56
C THR A 200 -18.92 -11.23 -2.45
N SER A 201 -18.88 -12.10 -3.47
CA SER A 201 -19.48 -13.44 -3.40
C SER A 201 -18.80 -14.37 -2.38
N LEU A 202 -17.58 -14.04 -1.94
CA LEU A 202 -16.85 -14.72 -0.86
C LEU A 202 -17.16 -14.13 0.53
N ASN A 203 -18.19 -13.27 0.63
CA ASN A 203 -18.53 -12.50 1.83
C ASN A 203 -17.33 -11.66 2.33
N ARG A 204 -16.63 -11.01 1.39
CA ARG A 204 -15.54 -10.07 1.68
C ARG A 204 -15.89 -8.66 1.21
N THR A 205 -15.35 -7.66 1.90
CA THR A 205 -15.40 -6.26 1.48
C THR A 205 -14.12 -5.94 0.71
N ALA A 206 -14.25 -5.33 -0.47
CA ALA A 206 -13.10 -4.91 -1.26
C ALA A 206 -12.54 -3.58 -0.73
N ILE A 207 -11.22 -3.48 -0.67
CA ILE A 207 -10.52 -2.22 -0.50
C ILE A 207 -9.81 -1.91 -1.82
N TYR A 208 -9.87 -0.66 -2.26
CA TYR A 208 -9.12 -0.16 -3.42
C TYR A 208 -8.37 1.11 -3.04
N TRP A 209 -7.28 1.39 -3.75
CA TRP A 209 -6.69 2.72 -3.74
C TRP A 209 -7.65 3.73 -4.37
N GLU A 210 -7.57 4.98 -3.92
CA GLU A 210 -8.51 6.03 -4.31
C GLU A 210 -8.55 6.34 -5.83
N ASP A 211 -7.49 6.01 -6.57
CA ASP A 211 -7.37 6.19 -8.01
C ASP A 211 -8.57 5.65 -8.78
N VAL A 212 -9.09 4.50 -8.36
CA VAL A 212 -10.25 3.86 -8.98
C VAL A 212 -11.45 4.81 -9.09
N LEU A 213 -11.56 5.78 -8.17
CA LEU A 213 -12.63 6.77 -8.16
C LEU A 213 -12.13 8.18 -8.52
N LEU A 214 -10.96 8.59 -8.05
CA LEU A 214 -10.50 9.98 -8.09
C LEU A 214 -9.51 10.30 -9.21
N ASN A 215 -8.92 9.31 -9.88
CA ASN A 215 -7.96 9.58 -10.95
C ASN A 215 -8.63 10.37 -12.09
N ALA A 216 -7.97 11.43 -12.55
CA ALA A 216 -8.56 12.38 -13.49
C ALA A 216 -8.73 11.80 -14.91
N GLU A 217 -7.92 10.81 -15.29
CA GLU A 217 -7.89 10.25 -16.64
C GLU A 217 -8.62 8.91 -16.73
N VAL A 218 -8.38 8.01 -15.76
CA VAL A 218 -8.94 6.65 -15.75
C VAL A 218 -9.56 6.35 -14.39
N ASN A 219 -10.89 6.49 -14.30
CA ASN A 219 -11.67 6.20 -13.10
C ASN A 219 -12.91 5.35 -13.42
N VAL A 220 -13.62 4.97 -12.38
CA VAL A 220 -14.84 4.19 -12.41
C VAL A 220 -15.97 5.00 -11.77
N PRO A 221 -17.19 5.01 -12.36
CA PRO A 221 -18.33 5.67 -11.74
C PRO A 221 -18.68 4.98 -10.42
N GLY A 222 -19.02 5.78 -9.40
CA GLY A 222 -19.36 5.26 -8.07
C GLY A 222 -20.54 4.28 -8.04
N SER A 223 -21.38 4.23 -9.08
CA SER A 223 -22.44 3.22 -9.21
C SER A 223 -21.91 1.78 -9.33
N LEU A 224 -20.65 1.59 -9.73
CA LEU A 224 -19.96 0.29 -9.78
C LEU A 224 -19.14 -0.02 -8.52
N LEU A 225 -19.13 0.88 -7.55
CA LEU A 225 -18.40 0.75 -6.29
C LEU A 225 -19.38 0.94 -5.12
N PRO A 226 -20.25 -0.03 -4.78
CA PRO A 226 -21.22 0.17 -3.71
C PRO A 226 -20.52 0.40 -2.35
N PRO A 227 -20.77 1.52 -1.63
CA PRO A 227 -20.07 1.83 -0.38
C PRO A 227 -20.22 0.77 0.73
N SER A 228 -21.30 -0.02 0.69
CA SER A 228 -21.53 -1.13 1.62
C SER A 228 -20.49 -2.25 1.49
N THR A 229 -19.90 -2.40 0.30
CA THR A 229 -18.95 -3.48 -0.05
C THR A 229 -17.59 -2.95 -0.52
N THR A 230 -17.38 -1.63 -0.41
CA THR A 230 -16.15 -0.96 -0.85
C THR A 230 -15.64 -0.02 0.24
N ILE A 231 -14.32 -0.03 0.45
CA ILE A 231 -13.55 0.95 1.23
C ILE A 231 -12.49 1.52 0.29
N LEU A 232 -12.15 2.80 0.44
CA LEU A 232 -11.13 3.46 -0.36
C LEU A 232 -9.95 3.88 0.52
N GLN A 233 -8.72 3.60 0.09
CA GLN A 233 -7.49 4.00 0.76
C GLN A 233 -6.90 5.22 0.06
N THR A 234 -6.73 6.33 0.79
CA THR A 234 -6.27 7.61 0.24
C THR A 234 -4.78 7.80 0.39
N TRP A 235 -4.12 8.34 -0.63
CA TRP A 235 -2.66 8.51 -0.60
C TRP A 235 -2.17 9.80 -1.27
N ASN A 236 -2.97 10.44 -2.12
CA ASN A 236 -2.67 11.72 -2.76
C ASN A 236 -3.40 12.90 -2.12
N ASN A 237 -2.88 14.11 -2.36
CA ASN A 237 -3.48 15.40 -2.02
C ASN A 237 -3.95 15.54 -0.55
N GLY A 238 -3.32 14.83 0.38
CA GLY A 238 -3.55 14.92 1.81
C GLY A 238 -5.03 14.90 2.25
N PRO A 239 -5.44 15.79 3.16
CA PRO A 239 -6.80 15.78 3.70
C PRO A 239 -7.89 16.06 2.64
N ASN A 240 -7.54 16.68 1.51
CA ASN A 240 -8.51 17.00 0.47
C ASN A 240 -9.12 15.74 -0.16
N ASN A 241 -8.29 14.74 -0.51
CA ASN A 241 -8.83 13.51 -1.08
C ASN A 241 -9.61 12.71 -0.04
N THR A 242 -9.13 12.64 1.21
CA THR A 242 -9.89 12.01 2.31
C THR A 242 -11.29 12.63 2.42
N LYS A 243 -11.40 13.96 2.37
CA LYS A 243 -12.69 14.66 2.36
C LYS A 243 -13.55 14.26 1.16
N LEU A 244 -13.00 14.25 -0.05
CA LEU A 244 -13.75 13.86 -1.26
C LEU A 244 -14.34 12.45 -1.14
N ILE A 245 -13.57 11.50 -0.60
CA ILE A 245 -13.99 10.11 -0.40
C ILE A 245 -15.16 10.02 0.59
N VAL A 246 -15.04 10.64 1.77
CA VAL A 246 -16.09 10.57 2.79
C VAL A 246 -17.34 11.36 2.40
N SER A 247 -17.20 12.51 1.72
CA SER A 247 -18.33 13.27 1.17
C SER A 247 -19.07 12.51 0.06
N ALA A 248 -18.38 11.59 -0.64
CA ALA A 248 -19.00 10.66 -1.57
C ALA A 248 -19.67 9.44 -0.89
N GLY A 249 -19.64 9.37 0.45
CA GLY A 249 -20.28 8.33 1.26
C GLY A 249 -19.47 7.06 1.46
N TYR A 250 -18.17 7.08 1.13
CA TYR A 250 -17.28 5.92 1.28
C TYR A 250 -16.56 5.94 2.61
N ARG A 251 -16.37 4.74 3.17
CA ARG A 251 -15.41 4.53 4.24
C ARG A 251 -13.99 4.71 3.71
N SER A 252 -13.13 5.37 4.49
CA SER A 252 -11.78 5.74 4.09
C SER A 252 -10.71 5.21 5.05
N ILE A 253 -9.59 4.74 4.51
CA ILE A 253 -8.33 4.49 5.23
C ILE A 253 -7.33 5.57 4.80
N VAL A 254 -6.78 6.32 5.75
CA VAL A 254 -5.91 7.46 5.44
C VAL A 254 -4.44 7.02 5.36
N SER A 255 -3.84 7.14 4.19
CA SER A 255 -2.42 6.84 3.92
C SER A 255 -1.72 7.93 3.12
N SER A 256 -2.13 9.20 3.31
CA SER A 256 -1.54 10.34 2.60
C SER A 256 0.00 10.29 2.56
N SER A 257 0.57 10.27 1.35
CA SER A 257 2.01 10.25 1.09
C SER A 257 2.74 11.47 1.65
N ASP A 258 2.03 12.60 1.82
CA ASP A 258 2.58 13.79 2.46
C ASP A 258 3.01 13.55 3.91
N PHE A 259 2.41 12.55 4.58
CA PHE A 259 2.61 12.28 6.01
C PHE A 259 3.02 10.84 6.34
N TYR A 260 2.45 9.84 5.67
CA TYR A 260 2.45 8.44 6.12
C TYR A 260 3.25 7.46 5.24
N TYR A 261 3.89 7.93 4.16
CA TYR A 261 4.81 7.10 3.37
C TYR A 261 6.20 7.08 4.02
N LEU A 262 6.66 5.90 4.40
CA LEU A 262 7.89 5.69 5.17
C LEU A 262 9.13 5.51 4.29
N ASP A 263 8.93 5.23 3.01
CA ASP A 263 9.93 5.06 1.95
C ASP A 263 10.49 6.40 1.42
N CYS A 264 9.77 7.50 1.61
CA CYS A 264 10.17 8.81 1.08
C CYS A 264 11.51 9.32 1.62
N GLY A 265 12.22 10.08 0.78
CA GLY A 265 13.43 10.83 1.18
C GLY A 265 14.74 10.04 1.08
N HIS A 266 14.75 8.92 0.36
CA HIS A 266 15.94 8.11 0.09
C HIS A 266 16.56 8.29 -1.31
N GLY A 267 16.09 9.31 -2.04
CA GLY A 267 16.47 9.56 -3.43
C GLY A 267 15.66 8.71 -4.40
N ASP A 268 15.98 8.82 -5.68
CA ASP A 268 15.39 7.98 -6.72
C ASP A 268 16.17 6.67 -6.87
N PHE A 269 15.45 5.57 -7.13
CA PHE A 269 16.05 4.25 -7.35
C PHE A 269 16.37 3.92 -8.82
N PRO A 270 15.71 4.48 -9.86
CA PRO A 270 16.09 4.22 -11.24
C PRO A 270 17.56 4.56 -11.51
N GLY A 271 18.25 3.65 -12.19
CA GLY A 271 19.65 3.82 -12.57
C GLY A 271 19.85 4.70 -13.82
N ASN A 272 21.11 5.02 -14.11
CA ASN A 272 21.51 5.87 -15.26
C ASN A 272 20.88 7.28 -15.25
N ASP A 273 20.63 7.81 -14.06
CA ASP A 273 20.25 9.21 -13.86
C ASP A 273 21.36 9.98 -13.14
N SER A 274 21.86 11.05 -13.77
CA SER A 274 22.87 11.94 -13.20
C SER A 274 22.28 13.23 -12.60
N SER A 275 20.95 13.37 -12.59
CA SER A 275 20.26 14.57 -12.10
C SER A 275 20.36 14.75 -10.58
N GLY A 276 20.76 13.70 -9.85
CA GLY A 276 20.78 13.68 -8.40
C GLY A 276 19.38 13.52 -7.80
N GLY A 277 18.51 12.79 -8.51
CA GLY A 277 17.08 12.58 -8.29
C GLY A 277 16.60 12.61 -6.83
N VAL A 278 15.44 13.23 -6.64
CA VAL A 278 14.78 13.37 -5.34
C VAL A 278 13.55 12.48 -5.36
N SER A 279 13.47 11.58 -4.39
CA SER A 279 12.29 10.74 -4.12
C SER A 279 11.00 11.52 -4.33
N TRP A 280 10.10 10.99 -5.17
CA TRP A 280 8.89 11.68 -5.63
C TRP A 280 8.00 12.20 -4.50
N CYS A 281 7.93 11.46 -3.38
CA CYS A 281 7.17 11.82 -2.18
C CYS A 281 8.04 12.48 -1.10
N GLY A 282 9.26 12.90 -1.44
CA GLY A 282 10.16 13.60 -0.53
C GLY A 282 9.53 14.87 0.08
N PRO A 283 10.04 15.35 1.23
CA PRO A 283 11.19 14.83 1.99
C PRO A 283 10.85 13.59 2.84
N PHE A 284 11.86 13.07 3.55
CA PHE A 284 11.66 12.06 4.59
C PHE A 284 10.64 12.51 5.63
N LYS A 285 9.67 11.64 5.94
CA LYS A 285 8.61 11.91 6.91
C LYS A 285 9.14 11.67 8.31
N THR A 286 9.34 12.75 9.07
CA THR A 286 9.79 12.67 10.46
C THR A 286 8.69 12.12 11.36
N TRP A 287 9.05 11.63 12.55
CA TRP A 287 8.04 11.17 13.51
C TRP A 287 7.10 12.32 13.94
N GLN A 288 7.56 13.57 13.96
CA GLN A 288 6.73 14.74 14.27
C GLN A 288 5.68 14.98 13.19
N MET A 289 6.07 14.92 11.91
CA MET A 289 5.14 15.07 10.79
C MET A 289 4.03 14.02 10.83
N ILE A 290 4.40 12.77 11.12
CA ILE A 290 3.45 11.67 11.31
C ILE A 290 2.54 11.90 12.53
N TYR A 291 3.13 12.31 13.66
CA TYR A 291 2.39 12.52 14.91
C TYR A 291 1.39 13.68 14.83
N ASP A 292 1.79 14.79 14.19
CA ASP A 292 1.02 16.03 14.17
C ASP A 292 -0.09 16.02 13.12
N TYR A 293 -0.08 15.09 12.16
CA TYR A 293 -1.15 15.00 11.16
C TYR A 293 -2.52 14.76 11.83
N ASP A 294 -3.50 15.56 11.43
CA ASP A 294 -4.88 15.44 11.87
C ASP A 294 -5.68 14.76 10.75
N ILE A 295 -5.96 13.46 10.91
CA ILE A 295 -6.58 12.66 9.82
C ILE A 295 -8.01 13.11 9.48
N LEU A 296 -8.61 13.97 10.31
CA LEU A 296 -9.92 14.58 10.10
C LEU A 296 -9.83 16.04 9.62
N GLU A 297 -8.65 16.52 9.25
CA GLU A 297 -8.47 17.88 8.77
C GLU A 297 -9.41 18.20 7.60
N GLY A 298 -10.17 19.29 7.73
CA GLY A 298 -11.16 19.71 6.72
C GLY A 298 -12.49 18.95 6.72
N ILE A 299 -12.67 17.95 7.60
CA ILE A 299 -13.91 17.19 7.77
C ILE A 299 -14.62 17.68 9.04
N GLU A 300 -15.69 18.45 8.87
CA GLU A 300 -16.43 19.07 9.98
C GLU A 300 -17.69 18.29 10.37
N GLU A 301 -18.29 17.57 9.41
CA GLU A 301 -19.53 16.83 9.61
C GLU A 301 -19.25 15.50 10.33
N GLU A 302 -19.97 15.23 11.43
CA GLU A 302 -19.74 14.04 12.25
C GLU A 302 -19.99 12.74 11.47
N GLU A 303 -20.98 12.72 10.57
CA GLU A 303 -21.26 11.55 9.75
C GLU A 303 -20.14 11.25 8.74
N GLU A 304 -19.51 12.29 8.17
CA GLU A 304 -18.32 12.13 7.31
C GLU A 304 -17.11 11.68 8.13
N ALA A 305 -16.91 12.25 9.32
CA ALA A 305 -15.80 11.88 10.21
C ALA A 305 -15.88 10.39 10.63
N ARG A 306 -17.09 9.85 10.85
CA ARG A 306 -17.30 8.42 11.16
C ARG A 306 -16.95 7.48 10.01
N LEU A 307 -16.87 7.97 8.77
CA LEU A 307 -16.45 7.18 7.62
C LEU A 307 -14.92 7.01 7.56
N VAL A 308 -14.15 7.83 8.27
CA VAL A 308 -12.70 7.64 8.41
C VAL A 308 -12.44 6.50 9.40
N LEU A 309 -11.98 5.36 8.91
CA LEU A 309 -11.78 4.14 9.70
C LEU A 309 -10.49 4.17 10.52
N GLY A 310 -9.53 4.99 10.13
CA GLY A 310 -8.21 5.09 10.73
C GLY A 310 -7.18 5.54 9.69
N GLY A 311 -5.91 5.34 10.03
CA GLY A 311 -4.80 5.63 9.15
C GLY A 311 -3.79 4.50 9.10
N GLU A 312 -2.99 4.50 8.04
CA GLU A 312 -1.99 3.49 7.79
C GLU A 312 -0.71 4.13 7.23
N VAL A 313 0.42 3.84 7.88
CA VAL A 313 1.74 4.06 7.29
C VAL A 313 2.03 3.00 6.24
N ALA A 314 2.55 3.44 5.10
CA ALA A 314 2.97 2.57 4.01
C ALA A 314 4.51 2.53 3.95
N LEU A 315 5.08 1.33 3.83
CA LEU A 315 6.47 1.15 3.44
C LEU A 315 6.49 0.41 2.11
N TRP A 316 6.63 1.19 1.02
CA TRP A 316 7.03 0.68 -0.29
C TRP A 316 8.51 0.27 -0.27
N THR A 317 8.87 -0.73 -1.07
CA THR A 317 10.13 -1.48 -0.87
C THR A 317 11.07 -1.52 -2.05
N GLU A 318 10.98 -0.54 -2.95
CA GLU A 318 11.95 -0.30 -4.03
C GLU A 318 13.37 -0.12 -3.46
N GLN A 319 13.47 0.45 -2.26
CA GLN A 319 14.73 0.65 -1.52
C GLN A 319 14.65 0.18 -0.05
N ALA A 320 13.92 -0.91 0.19
CA ALA A 320 13.86 -1.52 1.52
C ALA A 320 13.83 -3.06 1.45
N ASP A 321 14.60 -3.70 2.32
CA ASP A 321 14.59 -5.15 2.53
C ASP A 321 14.65 -5.46 4.03
N GLY A 322 14.84 -6.74 4.37
CA GLY A 322 14.95 -7.17 5.77
C GLY A 322 16.02 -6.46 6.60
N GLU A 323 17.08 -5.90 5.98
CA GLU A 323 18.15 -5.22 6.70
C GLU A 323 17.74 -3.84 7.20
N VAL A 324 16.94 -3.11 6.42
CA VAL A 324 16.50 -1.75 6.75
C VAL A 324 15.08 -1.66 7.28
N LEU A 325 14.29 -2.75 7.22
CA LEU A 325 12.88 -2.80 7.65
C LEU A 325 12.64 -2.10 8.98
N ASP A 326 13.38 -2.48 10.01
CA ASP A 326 13.18 -1.96 11.37
C ASP A 326 13.45 -0.47 11.47
N GLY A 327 14.50 0.02 10.82
CA GLY A 327 14.85 1.44 10.84
C GLY A 327 13.85 2.28 10.06
N ARG A 328 13.36 1.76 8.92
CA ARG A 328 12.30 2.39 8.13
C ARG A 328 11.01 2.51 8.92
N VAL A 329 10.56 1.46 9.57
CA VAL A 329 9.26 1.47 10.27
C VAL A 329 9.34 2.16 11.62
N TRP A 330 10.38 1.87 12.41
CA TRP A 330 10.43 2.22 13.82
C TRP A 330 11.49 3.26 14.12
N PRO A 331 11.18 4.28 14.95
CA PRO A 331 9.98 4.44 15.78
C PRO A 331 8.90 5.32 15.13
N ARG A 332 8.99 5.66 13.85
CA ARG A 332 8.04 6.54 13.16
C ARG A 332 6.60 6.01 13.20
N ALA A 333 6.39 4.73 12.94
CA ALA A 333 5.07 4.10 13.05
C ALA A 333 4.51 4.11 14.48
N ALA A 334 5.36 4.12 15.52
CA ALA A 334 4.91 4.26 16.91
C ALA A 334 4.29 5.64 17.18
N ALA A 335 4.74 6.68 16.48
CA ALA A 335 4.15 8.01 16.56
C ALA A 335 2.72 8.03 16.00
N MET A 336 2.50 7.40 14.82
CA MET A 336 1.14 7.22 14.28
C MET A 336 0.27 6.41 15.25
N ALA A 337 0.82 5.33 15.80
CA ALA A 337 0.08 4.46 16.71
C ALA A 337 -0.47 5.22 17.93
N GLU A 338 0.33 6.08 18.58
CA GLU A 338 -0.17 6.91 19.69
C GLU A 338 -1.22 7.94 19.23
N ALA A 339 -0.98 8.59 18.08
CA ALA A 339 -1.87 9.60 17.52
C ALA A 339 -3.27 9.02 17.20
N LEU A 340 -3.33 7.81 16.64
CA LEU A 340 -4.59 7.15 16.32
C LEU A 340 -5.23 6.42 17.52
N TRP A 341 -4.43 5.98 18.49
CA TRP A 341 -4.95 5.31 19.69
C TRP A 341 -5.52 6.28 20.73
N SER A 342 -4.86 7.42 20.94
CA SER A 342 -5.17 8.34 22.05
C SER A 342 -5.15 9.82 21.67
N GLY A 343 -5.04 10.13 20.38
CA GLY A 343 -4.92 11.50 19.88
C GLY A 343 -3.52 12.08 20.03
N ASN A 344 -3.29 13.18 19.32
CA ASN A 344 -2.07 13.99 19.39
C ASN A 344 -2.26 15.32 20.15
N ARG A 345 -3.35 15.43 20.93
CA ARG A 345 -3.71 16.62 21.70
C ARG A 345 -3.76 16.34 23.20
N ASP A 346 -3.46 17.36 24.00
CA ASP A 346 -3.61 17.35 25.47
C ASP A 346 -5.08 17.61 25.89
N GLU A 347 -5.34 17.63 27.19
CA GLU A 347 -6.68 17.90 27.76
C GLU A 347 -7.22 19.30 27.41
N THR A 348 -6.35 20.21 26.96
CA THR A 348 -6.69 21.58 26.53
C THR A 348 -6.89 21.68 25.01
N GLY A 349 -6.74 20.58 24.27
CA GLY A 349 -6.87 20.51 22.81
C GLY A 349 -5.62 20.97 22.04
N ARG A 350 -4.50 21.23 22.71
CA ARG A 350 -3.24 21.65 22.06
C ARG A 350 -2.41 20.44 21.64
N LYS A 351 -1.71 20.55 20.51
CA LYS A 351 -0.80 19.48 20.04
C LYS A 351 0.29 19.23 21.10
N ARG A 352 0.53 17.95 21.42
CA ARG A 352 1.42 17.53 22.51
C ARG A 352 2.70 16.82 22.04
N HIS A 353 3.18 17.11 20.83
CA HIS A 353 4.42 16.49 20.31
C HIS A 353 5.64 16.74 21.20
N ALA A 354 5.72 17.90 21.86
CA ALA A 354 6.82 18.20 22.79
C ALA A 354 6.89 17.16 23.92
N GLU A 355 5.75 16.83 24.52
CA GLU A 355 5.65 15.77 25.53
C GLU A 355 5.86 14.37 24.94
N ALA A 356 5.41 14.16 23.69
CA ALA A 356 5.58 12.89 22.99
C ALA A 356 7.07 12.59 22.70
N THR A 357 7.93 13.60 22.59
CA THR A 357 9.36 13.43 22.32
C THR A 357 10.04 12.55 23.39
N ASP A 358 9.79 12.83 24.66
CA ASP A 358 10.40 12.07 25.77
C ASP A 358 9.81 10.65 25.85
N ARG A 359 8.51 10.49 25.63
CA ARG A 359 7.85 9.18 25.57
C ARG A 359 8.41 8.34 24.42
N LEU A 360 8.54 8.92 23.23
CA LEU A 360 9.04 8.22 22.05
C LEU A 360 10.51 7.83 22.19
N ASN A 361 11.35 8.70 22.77
CA ASN A 361 12.74 8.35 23.12
C ASN A 361 12.78 7.15 24.06
N GLY A 362 11.98 7.15 25.13
CA GLY A 362 11.90 6.01 26.07
C GLY A 362 11.35 4.75 25.41
N TRP A 363 10.36 4.89 24.54
CA TRP A 363 9.73 3.78 23.82
C TRP A 363 10.67 3.15 22.80
N ARG A 364 11.36 3.94 21.98
CA ARG A 364 12.38 3.49 21.03
C ARG A 364 13.40 2.57 21.69
N GLU A 365 13.87 2.93 22.88
CA GLU A 365 14.84 2.12 23.63
C GLU A 365 14.26 0.79 24.10
N ARG A 366 12.98 0.79 24.51
CA ARG A 366 12.27 -0.45 24.83
C ARG A 366 12.13 -1.34 23.59
N MET A 367 11.92 -0.77 22.41
CA MET A 367 11.88 -1.52 21.16
C MET A 367 13.25 -2.14 20.84
N VAL A 368 14.33 -1.37 20.96
CA VAL A 368 15.71 -1.89 20.79
C VAL A 368 16.02 -3.02 21.78
N TRP A 369 15.60 -2.88 23.04
CA TRP A 369 15.76 -3.93 24.04
C TRP A 369 14.98 -5.22 23.71
N ARG A 370 13.92 -5.11 22.91
CA ARG A 370 13.12 -6.24 22.39
C ARG A 370 13.64 -6.80 21.07
N GLY A 371 14.79 -6.34 20.59
CA GLY A 371 15.42 -6.82 19.35
C GLY A 371 14.96 -6.12 18.08
N ILE A 372 14.20 -5.02 18.18
CA ILE A 372 13.80 -4.20 17.03
C ILE A 372 14.90 -3.16 16.76
N LYS A 373 15.48 -3.14 15.57
CA LYS A 373 16.55 -2.18 15.20
C LYS A 373 16.00 -0.76 14.91
N ALA A 374 15.22 -0.19 15.84
CA ALA A 374 14.57 1.10 15.67
C ALA A 374 15.57 2.28 15.58
N GLU A 375 15.34 3.20 14.66
CA GLU A 375 16.17 4.39 14.45
C GLU A 375 16.20 5.31 15.68
N PRO A 376 17.34 5.94 16.01
CA PRO A 376 17.39 6.97 17.04
C PRO A 376 16.72 8.26 16.52
N ILE A 377 15.88 8.89 17.34
CA ILE A 377 15.20 10.15 16.95
C ILE A 377 15.98 11.41 17.38
N GLN A 378 16.91 11.28 18.33
CA GLN A 378 17.74 12.37 18.85
C GLN A 378 19.08 11.82 19.36
N PRO A 379 20.12 12.68 19.46
CA PRO A 379 21.34 12.35 20.19
C PRO A 379 21.04 11.88 21.62
N LEU A 380 21.83 10.93 22.14
CA LEU A 380 21.67 10.41 23.51
C LEU A 380 21.73 11.51 24.58
N TRP A 381 22.43 12.62 24.31
CA TRP A 381 22.48 13.77 25.21
C TRP A 381 21.09 14.41 25.40
N CYS A 382 20.27 14.50 24.35
CA CYS A 382 18.91 15.07 24.43
C CYS A 382 18.03 14.26 25.37
N ARG A 383 18.08 12.93 25.26
CA ARG A 383 17.37 12.02 26.17
C ARG A 383 17.83 12.17 27.63
N LYS A 384 19.12 12.44 27.85
CA LYS A 384 19.69 12.65 29.21
C LYS A 384 19.40 14.05 29.75
N ASN A 385 18.98 14.99 28.90
CA ASN A 385 18.68 16.37 29.25
C ASN A 385 17.36 16.81 28.61
N PRO A 386 16.20 16.29 29.08
CA PRO A 386 14.90 16.59 28.50
C PRO A 386 14.63 18.09 28.35
N GLY A 387 14.02 18.48 27.23
CA GLY A 387 13.74 19.88 26.88
C GLY A 387 14.93 20.69 26.35
N MET A 388 16.18 20.26 26.58
CA MET A 388 17.37 21.02 26.16
C MET A 388 17.66 20.93 24.65
N CYS A 389 16.98 20.05 23.93
CA CYS A 389 17.06 19.92 22.47
C CYS A 389 15.82 20.45 21.75
N ASN A 390 14.91 21.12 22.46
CA ASN A 390 13.75 21.73 21.83
C ASN A 390 14.19 22.99 21.07
N LEU A 391 13.63 23.18 19.86
CA LEU A 391 13.88 24.40 19.07
C LEU A 391 13.21 25.63 19.68
N VAL A 392 12.12 25.43 20.43
CA VAL A 392 11.35 26.47 21.13
C VAL A 392 11.16 26.02 22.57
N LYS A 393 11.28 26.96 23.51
CA LYS A 393 11.16 26.70 24.96
C LYS A 393 9.72 26.71 25.45
#